data_AF-A0A420EFU9-F1
#
_entry.id   AF-A0A420EFU9-F1
#
_cell.length_a   1.000
_cell.length_b   1.000
_cell.length_c   1.000
_cell.angle_alpha   90.00
_cell.angle_beta   90.00
_cell.angle_gamma   90.00
#
_symmetry.space_group_name_H-M   'P 1'
#
loop_
_entity.id
_entity.type
_entity.pdbx_description
1 polymer ?
#
loop_
_entity_poly.entity_id
_entity_poly.type
_entity_poly.pdbx_seq_one_letter_code
_entity_poly.pdbx_strand_id
1 'polypeptide(L)'
;MKIVKIGTLILAMMTSFAGHAGLILRDGGLIYDQEQNLTWLMDANLAKTSAWAGDNLGAGARPNGNGQLNWDAANRWAQHLNISGFNEWRLPSLSVTDTNNSGFQDCDFALNGGTDCGTNVLVENSELAFLFYQQLSNDSICDPLSSGVYSCVAPAQRDGFNSNFIDALTGEESGFDNFLASGYWLNQEYALDTSRAWAFTTNSGAQSLLNKEQYRFAIAVHEGDIASVNTTRFANTMRVPETHTSMLFGLALAGLMLRGQRQRR
;
A
#
# COMPACT_ATOMS: atom_id res chain seq x y z
N MET A 1 60.87 25.46 14.75
CA MET A 1 60.57 24.09 14.26
C MET A 1 59.70 23.45 15.34
N LYS A 2 58.41 23.15 15.21
CA LYS A 2 57.57 22.71 14.07
C LYS A 2 56.19 23.40 14.14
N ILE A 3 55.61 23.71 12.98
CA ILE A 3 54.25 24.23 12.81
C ILE A 3 53.30 23.02 12.83
N VAL A 4 52.33 22.99 13.75
CA VAL A 4 51.24 22.01 13.73
C VAL A 4 50.09 22.63 12.93
N LYS A 5 49.85 22.12 11.72
CA LYS A 5 48.66 22.46 10.92
C LYS A 5 47.53 21.53 11.33
N ILE A 6 46.49 22.08 11.92
CA ILE A 6 45.22 21.38 12.18
C ILE A 6 44.45 21.39 10.85
N GLY A 7 44.40 20.25 10.17
CA GLY A 7 43.59 20.06 8.98
C GLY A 7 42.17 19.68 9.38
N THR A 8 41.22 20.57 9.11
CA THR A 8 39.79 20.31 9.28
C THR A 8 39.30 19.34 8.21
N LEU A 9 38.86 18.16 8.62
CA LEU A 9 38.22 17.17 7.75
C LEU A 9 36.73 17.56 7.61
N ILE A 10 36.30 17.98 6.42
CA ILE A 10 34.88 18.19 6.12
C ILE A 10 34.32 16.84 5.64
N LEU A 11 33.53 16.19 6.49
CA LEU A 11 32.76 15.02 6.14
C LEU A 11 31.50 15.48 5.39
N ALA A 12 31.51 15.37 4.05
CA ALA A 12 30.33 15.59 3.24
C ALA A 12 29.39 14.38 3.41
N MET A 13 28.36 14.53 4.24
CA MET A 13 27.29 13.54 4.40
C MET A 13 26.44 13.58 3.13
N MET A 14 26.72 12.68 2.18
CA MET A 14 25.85 12.44 1.04
C MET A 14 24.60 11.74 1.58
N THR A 15 23.53 12.50 1.81
CA THR A 15 22.20 11.93 2.00
C THR A 15 21.76 11.33 0.67
N SER A 16 21.99 10.04 0.48
CA SER A 16 21.30 9.30 -0.57
C SER A 16 19.82 9.33 -0.22
N PHE A 17 19.02 10.03 -1.03
CA PHE A 17 17.59 9.79 -1.08
C PHE A 17 17.43 8.36 -1.61
N ALA A 18 17.25 7.39 -0.71
CA ALA A 18 16.66 6.14 -1.11
C ALA A 18 15.26 6.50 -1.62
N GLY A 19 15.07 6.47 -2.94
CA GLY A 19 13.73 6.47 -3.51
C GLY A 19 13.05 5.23 -2.95
N HIS A 20 12.25 5.40 -1.90
CA HIS A 20 11.44 4.32 -1.39
C HIS A 20 10.33 4.14 -2.42
N ALA A 21 10.30 2.99 -3.09
CA ALA A 21 9.10 2.61 -3.79
C ALA A 21 7.99 2.46 -2.73
N GLY A 22 6.83 3.06 -3.02
CA GLY A 22 5.73 3.16 -2.08
C GLY A 22 4.45 3.58 -2.77
N LEU A 23 3.49 4.04 -1.99
CA LEU A 23 2.19 4.47 -2.50
C LEU A 23 2.25 5.93 -3.00
N ILE A 24 1.74 6.17 -4.21
CA ILE A 24 1.67 7.49 -4.84
C ILE A 24 0.21 7.81 -5.18
N LEU A 25 -0.28 8.94 -4.71
CA LEU A 25 -1.58 9.47 -5.05
C LEU A 25 -1.65 9.92 -6.51
N ARG A 26 -2.68 9.46 -7.21
CA ARG A 26 -2.99 9.79 -8.60
C ARG A 26 -4.31 10.55 -8.73
N ASP A 27 -4.48 11.21 -9.86
CA ASP A 27 -5.73 11.87 -10.19
C ASP A 27 -6.89 10.86 -10.24
N GLY A 28 -8.11 11.35 -9.99
CA GLY A 28 -9.32 10.53 -10.09
C GLY A 28 -9.56 9.58 -8.90
N GLY A 29 -8.89 9.80 -7.76
CA GLY A 29 -9.09 8.98 -6.55
C GLY A 29 -8.43 7.61 -6.66
N LEU A 30 -7.18 7.60 -7.14
CA LEU A 30 -6.40 6.39 -7.42
C LEU A 30 -5.08 6.45 -6.66
N ILE A 31 -4.55 5.29 -6.28
CA ILE A 31 -3.27 5.16 -5.56
C ILE A 31 -2.40 4.14 -6.29
N TYR A 32 -1.26 4.57 -6.80
CA TYR A 32 -0.30 3.68 -7.44
C TYR A 32 0.69 3.11 -6.42
N ASP A 33 0.76 1.78 -6.35
CA ASP A 33 1.74 1.01 -5.58
C ASP A 33 2.93 0.67 -6.48
N GLN A 34 4.07 1.30 -6.22
CA GLN A 34 5.28 1.14 -7.02
C GLN A 34 5.95 -0.23 -6.85
N GLU A 35 5.78 -0.87 -5.70
CA GLU A 35 6.43 -2.16 -5.39
C GLU A 35 5.72 -3.31 -6.10
N GLN A 36 4.38 -3.26 -6.11
CA GLN A 36 3.56 -4.28 -6.76
C GLN A 36 3.26 -3.94 -8.23
N ASN A 37 3.54 -2.71 -8.66
CA ASN A 37 3.13 -2.17 -9.96
C ASN A 37 1.62 -2.32 -10.16
N LEU A 38 0.84 -1.84 -9.18
CA LEU A 38 -0.63 -1.90 -9.18
C LEU A 38 -1.21 -0.53 -8.89
N THR A 39 -2.37 -0.21 -9.47
CA THR A 39 -3.17 0.95 -9.08
C THR A 39 -4.39 0.49 -8.29
N TRP A 40 -4.52 0.98 -7.07
CA TRP A 40 -5.66 0.77 -6.18
C TRP A 40 -6.71 1.86 -6.35
N LEU A 41 -7.98 1.51 -6.17
CA LEU A 41 -9.01 2.50 -5.86
C LEU A 41 -8.79 3.07 -4.46
N MET A 42 -8.84 4.39 -4.34
CA MET A 42 -8.73 5.08 -3.05
C MET A 42 -9.95 4.84 -2.17
N ASP A 43 -11.17 4.83 -2.73
CA ASP A 43 -12.39 4.46 -2.02
C ASP A 43 -12.53 2.93 -1.97
N ALA A 44 -12.10 2.33 -0.86
CA ALA A 44 -12.14 0.90 -0.61
C ALA A 44 -13.56 0.34 -0.37
N ASN A 45 -14.60 1.17 -0.42
CA ASN A 45 -16.01 0.77 -0.37
C ASN A 45 -16.85 1.41 -1.47
N LEU A 46 -16.24 1.68 -2.63
CA LEU A 46 -16.92 2.26 -3.79
C LEU A 46 -18.15 1.43 -4.22
N ALA A 47 -18.15 0.11 -3.99
CA ALA A 47 -19.30 -0.76 -4.26
C ALA A 47 -20.60 -0.24 -3.62
N LYS A 48 -20.54 0.37 -2.43
CA LYS A 48 -21.69 0.93 -1.71
C LYS A 48 -22.39 2.04 -2.48
N THR A 49 -21.63 2.89 -3.17
CA THR A 49 -22.10 4.09 -3.85
C THR A 49 -22.15 3.90 -5.36
N SER A 50 -21.60 2.81 -5.89
CA SER A 50 -21.64 2.50 -7.31
C SER A 50 -23.08 2.21 -7.76
N ALA A 51 -23.63 3.09 -8.60
CA ALA A 51 -24.94 2.90 -9.21
C ALA A 51 -25.04 1.54 -9.94
N TRP A 52 -23.92 1.10 -10.52
CA TRP A 52 -23.84 -0.18 -11.22
C TRP A 52 -24.16 -1.38 -10.31
N ALA A 53 -23.60 -1.44 -9.10
CA ALA A 53 -23.77 -2.59 -8.20
C ALA A 53 -25.22 -2.74 -7.69
N GLY A 54 -25.96 -1.64 -7.57
CA GLY A 54 -27.37 -1.68 -7.18
C GLY A 54 -28.30 -2.23 -8.27
N ASP A 55 -28.05 -1.86 -9.53
CA ASP A 55 -29.00 -2.09 -10.62
C ASP A 55 -28.71 -3.38 -11.42
N ASN A 56 -27.44 -3.77 -11.54
CA ASN A 56 -27.02 -4.83 -12.48
C ASN A 56 -26.67 -6.16 -11.80
N LEU A 57 -26.51 -6.16 -10.48
CA LEU A 57 -26.35 -7.38 -9.69
C LEU A 57 -27.75 -7.84 -9.30
N GLY A 58 -28.23 -8.95 -9.89
CA GLY A 58 -29.57 -9.49 -9.66
C GLY A 58 -29.91 -9.67 -8.17
N ALA A 59 -31.20 -9.90 -7.86
CA ALA A 59 -31.65 -10.10 -6.48
C ALA A 59 -30.80 -11.19 -5.77
N GLY A 60 -30.23 -10.86 -4.60
CA GLY A 60 -29.30 -11.72 -3.85
C GLY A 60 -27.80 -11.49 -4.12
N ALA A 61 -27.46 -10.64 -5.08
CA ALA A 61 -26.08 -10.22 -5.40
C ALA A 61 -25.85 -8.71 -5.18
N ARG A 62 -26.88 -7.95 -4.82
CA ARG A 62 -26.78 -6.51 -4.54
C ARG A 62 -25.93 -6.24 -3.29
N PRO A 63 -25.22 -5.09 -3.22
CA PRO A 63 -24.60 -4.67 -1.98
C PRO A 63 -25.62 -4.67 -0.83
N ASN A 64 -25.21 -5.17 0.33
CA ASN A 64 -26.01 -4.95 1.54
C ASN A 64 -25.92 -3.48 1.98
N GLY A 65 -26.64 -3.08 3.04
CA GLY A 65 -26.64 -1.69 3.52
C GLY A 65 -25.26 -1.11 3.88
N ASN A 66 -24.24 -1.97 4.04
CA ASN A 66 -22.86 -1.58 4.33
C ASN A 66 -21.98 -1.46 3.07
N GLY A 67 -22.45 -1.88 1.90
CA GLY A 67 -21.65 -1.92 0.66
C GLY A 67 -20.95 -3.26 0.39
N GLN A 68 -21.19 -4.27 1.22
CA GLN A 68 -20.55 -5.57 1.06
C GLN A 68 -21.25 -6.38 -0.04
N LEU A 69 -20.49 -7.24 -0.71
CA LEU A 69 -20.92 -8.09 -1.81
C LEU A 69 -20.63 -9.56 -1.50
N ASN A 70 -21.39 -10.48 -2.09
CA ASN A 70 -20.97 -11.88 -2.20
C ASN A 70 -19.84 -12.01 -3.23
N TRP A 71 -19.11 -13.12 -3.24
CA TRP A 71 -17.86 -13.21 -4.02
C TRP A 71 -18.09 -13.08 -5.54
N ASP A 72 -19.10 -13.75 -6.09
CA ASP A 72 -19.43 -13.65 -7.52
C ASP A 72 -19.88 -12.23 -7.91
N ALA A 73 -20.57 -11.54 -7.00
CA ALA A 73 -21.00 -10.17 -7.19
C ALA A 73 -19.83 -9.18 -7.12
N ALA A 74 -18.88 -9.39 -6.21
CA ALA A 74 -17.66 -8.59 -6.08
C ALA A 74 -16.79 -8.67 -7.35
N ASN A 75 -16.59 -9.87 -7.90
CA ASN A 75 -15.86 -10.03 -9.15
C ASN A 75 -16.56 -9.36 -10.33
N ARG A 76 -17.87 -9.56 -10.48
CA ARG A 76 -18.64 -8.90 -11.55
C ARG A 76 -18.63 -7.38 -11.42
N TRP A 77 -18.72 -6.87 -10.20
CA TRP A 77 -18.60 -5.44 -9.91
C TRP A 77 -17.25 -4.89 -10.37
N ALA A 78 -16.15 -5.50 -9.93
CA ALA A 78 -14.81 -5.06 -10.32
C ALA A 78 -14.65 -5.07 -11.85
N GLN A 79 -15.02 -6.16 -12.53
CA GLN A 79 -14.90 -6.31 -13.99
C GLN A 79 -15.68 -5.27 -14.81
N HIS A 80 -16.72 -4.65 -14.24
CA HIS A 80 -17.52 -3.62 -14.91
C HIS A 80 -17.09 -2.20 -14.60
N LEU A 81 -16.11 -2.00 -13.72
CA LEU A 81 -15.64 -0.67 -13.41
C LEU A 81 -14.99 -0.03 -14.63
N ASN A 82 -15.35 1.23 -14.85
CA ASN A 82 -14.67 2.12 -15.77
C ASN A 82 -14.41 3.43 -15.01
N ILE A 83 -13.22 3.55 -14.44
CA ILE A 83 -12.82 4.68 -13.60
C ILE A 83 -11.84 5.52 -14.40
N SER A 84 -12.19 6.79 -14.64
CA SER A 84 -11.37 7.72 -15.43
C SER A 84 -11.00 7.22 -16.84
N GLY A 85 -11.81 6.32 -17.42
CA GLY A 85 -11.55 5.72 -18.74
C GLY A 85 -10.83 4.38 -18.70
N PHE A 86 -10.38 3.92 -17.53
CA PHE A 86 -9.69 2.64 -17.35
C PHE A 86 -10.67 1.54 -16.99
N ASN A 87 -10.65 0.47 -17.78
CA ASN A 87 -11.40 -0.78 -17.56
C ASN A 87 -10.48 -1.84 -16.94
N GLU A 88 -10.78 -3.15 -17.02
CA GLU A 88 -9.88 -4.23 -16.56
C GLU A 88 -9.56 -4.23 -15.04
N TRP A 89 -10.42 -3.61 -14.24
CA TRP A 89 -10.35 -3.72 -12.79
C TRP A 89 -10.70 -5.13 -12.30
N ARG A 90 -10.02 -5.56 -11.25
CA ARG A 90 -10.22 -6.86 -10.59
C ARG A 90 -10.13 -6.71 -9.07
N LEU A 91 -10.54 -7.76 -8.35
CA LEU A 91 -10.20 -7.87 -6.94
C LEU A 91 -8.68 -8.11 -6.78
N PRO A 92 -8.09 -7.80 -5.61
CA PRO A 92 -6.72 -8.16 -5.30
C PRO A 92 -6.49 -9.67 -5.41
N SER A 93 -5.36 -10.06 -5.98
CA SER A 93 -5.02 -11.44 -6.27
C SER A 93 -4.24 -12.11 -5.12
N LEU A 94 -4.27 -13.44 -5.15
CA LEU A 94 -3.50 -14.32 -4.29
C LEU A 94 -2.92 -15.45 -5.14
N SER A 95 -1.61 -15.66 -5.04
CA SER A 95 -0.93 -16.84 -5.56
C SER A 95 -0.84 -17.90 -4.45
N VAL A 96 -1.74 -18.89 -4.48
CA VAL A 96 -1.79 -19.99 -3.51
C VAL A 96 -0.59 -20.92 -3.71
N THR A 97 0.11 -21.25 -2.64
CA THR A 97 1.33 -22.07 -2.69
C THR A 97 1.23 -23.23 -1.72
N ASP A 98 1.56 -24.43 -2.18
CA ASP A 98 1.69 -25.62 -1.33
C ASP A 98 2.95 -25.49 -0.47
N THR A 99 2.80 -24.98 0.75
CA THR A 99 3.91 -24.77 1.69
C THR A 99 4.15 -25.97 2.60
N ASN A 100 3.17 -26.88 2.70
CA ASN A 100 3.28 -28.10 3.50
C ASN A 100 3.71 -29.36 2.70
N ASN A 101 3.91 -29.23 1.38
CA ASN A 101 4.23 -30.31 0.44
C ASN A 101 3.16 -31.43 0.41
N SER A 102 1.89 -31.09 0.59
CA SER A 102 0.77 -32.04 0.52
C SER A 102 0.48 -32.49 -0.91
N GLY A 103 1.00 -31.76 -1.91
CA GLY A 103 0.68 -31.92 -3.32
C GLY A 103 -0.57 -31.13 -3.73
N PHE A 104 -1.14 -30.33 -2.83
CA PHE A 104 -2.34 -29.54 -3.08
C PHE A 104 -2.09 -28.06 -2.76
N GLN A 105 -2.67 -27.18 -3.57
CA GLN A 105 -2.75 -25.74 -3.29
C GLN A 105 -3.93 -25.51 -2.34
N ASP A 106 -3.74 -25.84 -1.06
CA ASP A 106 -4.75 -25.75 -0.02
C ASP A 106 -4.52 -24.59 0.97
N CYS A 107 -5.36 -24.50 2.01
CA CYS A 107 -5.17 -23.51 3.07
C CYS A 107 -4.21 -24.10 4.10
N ASP A 108 -2.94 -23.73 3.97
CA ASP A 108 -1.88 -24.09 4.90
C ASP A 108 -1.96 -23.26 6.17
N PHE A 109 -2.85 -23.62 7.08
CA PHE A 109 -3.13 -22.78 8.24
C PHE A 109 -1.93 -22.68 9.19
N ALA A 110 -1.46 -21.45 9.44
CA ALA A 110 -0.51 -21.13 10.49
C ALA A 110 -0.77 -19.73 11.09
N LEU A 111 -0.48 -19.57 12.38
CA LEU A 111 -0.60 -18.27 13.06
C LEU A 111 0.75 -17.55 13.23
N ASN A 112 1.85 -18.30 13.22
CA ASN A 112 3.21 -17.79 13.26
C ASN A 112 3.77 -17.44 11.87
N GLY A 113 2.95 -17.60 10.81
CA GLY A 113 3.27 -17.22 9.45
C GLY A 113 3.98 -18.29 8.62
N GLY A 114 4.46 -17.87 7.45
CA GLY A 114 5.17 -18.72 6.49
C GLY A 114 4.27 -19.52 5.54
N THR A 115 2.97 -19.22 5.52
CA THR A 115 1.97 -19.90 4.68
C THR A 115 1.02 -18.89 4.04
N ASP A 116 0.08 -19.34 3.21
CA ASP A 116 -0.94 -18.48 2.60
C ASP A 116 -2.25 -18.38 3.42
N CYS A 117 -2.34 -19.06 4.56
CA CYS A 117 -3.56 -19.15 5.35
C CYS A 117 -3.33 -18.97 6.85
N GLY A 118 -4.22 -18.22 7.51
CA GLY A 118 -4.05 -17.81 8.91
C GLY A 118 -3.46 -16.39 8.99
N THR A 119 -2.51 -16.15 9.88
CA THR A 119 -1.92 -14.83 10.13
C THR A 119 -0.44 -14.81 9.81
N ASN A 120 0.13 -13.62 9.59
CA ASN A 120 1.54 -13.46 9.19
C ASN A 120 1.86 -14.22 7.89
N VAL A 121 0.90 -14.19 6.97
CA VAL A 121 0.95 -14.93 5.70
C VAL A 121 2.11 -14.46 4.81
N LEU A 122 2.45 -15.25 3.79
CA LEU A 122 3.41 -14.90 2.74
C LEU A 122 2.90 -13.67 1.96
N VAL A 123 3.39 -12.49 2.33
CA VAL A 123 2.88 -11.20 1.83
C VAL A 123 3.16 -11.02 0.34
N GLU A 124 4.28 -11.54 -0.16
CA GLU A 124 4.66 -11.51 -1.57
C GLU A 124 3.69 -12.26 -2.49
N ASN A 125 2.87 -13.15 -1.93
CA ASN A 125 1.89 -13.92 -2.68
C ASN A 125 0.50 -13.30 -2.66
N SER A 126 0.25 -12.26 -1.85
CA SER A 126 -1.08 -11.69 -1.64
C SER A 126 -1.04 -10.18 -1.72
N GLU A 127 -1.66 -9.62 -2.75
CA GLU A 127 -1.55 -8.17 -3.01
C GLU A 127 -2.11 -7.32 -1.87
N LEU A 128 -3.20 -7.79 -1.27
CA LEU A 128 -3.84 -7.11 -0.14
C LEU A 128 -3.09 -7.34 1.17
N ALA A 129 -2.46 -8.51 1.37
CA ALA A 129 -1.59 -8.70 2.53
C ALA A 129 -0.32 -7.84 2.42
N PHE A 130 0.27 -7.72 1.22
CA PHE A 130 1.40 -6.83 0.98
C PHE A 130 1.04 -5.37 1.25
N LEU A 131 -0.09 -4.89 0.74
CA LEU A 131 -0.60 -3.56 1.06
C LEU A 131 -0.74 -3.38 2.58
N PHE A 132 -1.37 -4.34 3.25
CA PHE A 132 -1.63 -4.28 4.69
C PHE A 132 -0.35 -4.22 5.53
N TYR A 133 0.55 -5.19 5.35
CA TYR A 133 1.74 -5.38 6.18
C TYR A 133 2.88 -4.45 5.77
N GLN A 134 3.15 -4.33 4.48
CA GLN A 134 4.37 -3.68 3.98
C GLN A 134 4.15 -2.20 3.66
N GLN A 135 3.03 -1.85 3.03
CA GLN A 135 2.77 -0.48 2.60
C GLN A 135 2.10 0.38 3.68
N LEU A 136 1.21 -0.24 4.48
CA LEU A 136 0.46 0.45 5.53
C LEU A 136 1.00 0.15 6.94
N SER A 137 2.03 -0.68 7.06
CA SER A 137 2.69 -1.03 8.34
C SER A 137 1.71 -1.52 9.41
N ASN A 138 0.70 -2.30 9.03
CA ASN A 138 -0.23 -2.87 9.99
C ASN A 138 0.32 -4.11 10.67
N ASP A 139 -0.05 -4.28 11.94
CA ASP A 139 0.28 -5.47 12.72
C ASP A 139 -0.78 -6.57 12.60
N SER A 140 -0.30 -7.80 12.56
CA SER A 140 -1.16 -8.97 12.77
C SER A 140 -1.68 -9.03 14.20
N ILE A 141 -2.77 -9.78 14.41
CA ILE A 141 -3.26 -10.10 15.76
C ILE A 141 -2.36 -11.09 16.51
N CYS A 142 -1.58 -11.91 15.79
CA CYS A 142 -0.65 -12.88 16.38
C CYS A 142 0.79 -12.43 16.12
N ASP A 143 1.61 -12.38 17.17
CA ASP A 143 3.05 -12.12 17.05
C ASP A 143 3.72 -13.32 16.38
N PRO A 144 4.39 -13.16 15.23
CA PRO A 144 5.01 -14.26 14.51
C PRO A 144 6.16 -14.93 15.29
N LEU A 145 6.80 -14.23 16.23
CA LEU A 145 7.95 -14.75 16.98
C LEU A 145 7.56 -15.58 18.20
N SER A 146 6.41 -15.29 18.80
CA SER A 146 5.95 -15.97 20.03
C SER A 146 4.74 -16.87 19.83
N SER A 147 4.03 -16.73 18.70
CA SER A 147 2.94 -17.64 18.33
C SER A 147 3.47 -18.99 17.81
N GLY A 148 2.63 -20.02 17.90
CA GLY A 148 2.82 -21.29 17.19
C GLY A 148 1.74 -21.49 16.13
N VAL A 149 1.82 -22.57 15.35
CA VAL A 149 0.88 -22.86 14.24
C VAL A 149 -0.59 -22.74 14.65
N TYR A 150 -0.96 -23.25 15.84
CA TYR A 150 -2.33 -23.27 16.34
C TYR A 150 -2.54 -22.48 17.64
N SER A 151 -1.55 -21.67 18.05
CA SER A 151 -1.62 -20.90 19.29
C SER A 151 -1.19 -19.47 19.06
N CYS A 152 -2.15 -18.55 19.10
CA CYS A 152 -1.91 -17.13 18.97
C CYS A 152 -1.39 -16.55 20.28
N VAL A 153 -0.26 -15.86 20.22
CA VAL A 153 0.19 -14.93 21.25
C VAL A 153 0.06 -13.53 20.69
N ALA A 154 -0.70 -12.66 21.35
CA ALA A 154 -0.86 -11.28 20.89
C ALA A 154 0.48 -10.51 21.04
N PRO A 155 0.82 -9.61 20.11
CA PRO A 155 2.02 -8.80 20.24
C PRO A 155 1.95 -7.87 21.46
N ALA A 156 3.11 -7.57 22.04
CA ALA A 156 3.22 -6.79 23.26
C ALA A 156 2.66 -5.36 23.11
N GLN A 157 2.78 -4.79 21.91
CA GLN A 157 2.12 -3.59 21.46
C GLN A 157 1.51 -3.89 20.10
N ARG A 158 0.30 -3.40 19.86
CA ARG A 158 -0.39 -3.55 18.59
C ARG A 158 -0.99 -2.21 18.24
N ASP A 159 -0.56 -1.65 17.13
CA ASP A 159 -1.19 -0.44 16.64
C ASP A 159 -2.58 -0.75 16.09
N GLY A 160 -3.44 0.28 16.07
CA GLY A 160 -4.75 0.17 15.45
C GLY A 160 -4.63 -0.09 13.94
N PHE A 161 -5.74 -0.49 13.31
CA PHE A 161 -5.77 -0.61 11.86
C PHE A 161 -5.45 0.76 11.21
N ASN A 162 -4.36 0.80 10.44
CA ASN A 162 -3.89 1.94 9.67
C ASN A 162 -4.32 1.82 8.21
N SER A 163 -4.88 2.91 7.70
CA SER A 163 -5.24 3.09 6.29
C SER A 163 -4.56 4.32 5.67
N ASN A 164 -3.69 4.98 6.42
CA ASN A 164 -2.92 6.14 5.97
C ASN A 164 -1.51 5.74 5.54
N PHE A 165 -0.94 6.52 4.64
CA PHE A 165 0.43 6.38 4.16
C PHE A 165 1.05 7.76 3.89
N ILE A 166 2.38 7.79 3.77
CA ILE A 166 3.10 8.96 3.28
C ILE A 166 3.27 8.81 1.78
N ASP A 167 2.72 9.75 1.01
CA ASP A 167 2.80 9.75 -0.43
C ASP A 167 4.27 9.80 -0.89
N ALA A 168 4.71 8.77 -1.62
CA ALA A 168 6.12 8.59 -1.97
C ALA A 168 6.66 9.68 -2.92
N LEU A 169 5.77 10.42 -3.60
CA LEU A 169 6.15 11.47 -4.54
C LEU A 169 6.24 12.86 -3.88
N THR A 170 5.39 13.13 -2.89
CA THR A 170 5.27 14.46 -2.25
C THR A 170 5.78 14.49 -0.82
N GLY A 171 5.82 13.35 -0.12
CA GLY A 171 6.12 13.26 1.31
C GLY A 171 4.96 13.69 2.22
N GLU A 172 3.78 13.95 1.67
CA GLU A 172 2.59 14.35 2.42
C GLU A 172 1.76 13.14 2.85
N GLU A 173 1.05 13.26 3.98
CA GLU A 173 0.15 12.21 4.43
C GLU A 173 -1.09 12.11 3.51
N SER A 174 -1.46 10.87 3.20
CA SER A 174 -2.68 10.50 2.48
C SER A 174 -3.22 9.18 3.06
N GLY A 175 -4.24 8.61 2.44
CA GLY A 175 -4.85 7.37 2.91
C GLY A 175 -5.93 6.86 2.00
N PHE A 176 -6.40 5.65 2.29
CA PHE A 176 -7.55 5.07 1.64
C PHE A 176 -8.84 5.57 2.28
N ASP A 177 -9.79 5.98 1.46
CA ASP A 177 -11.13 6.35 1.90
C ASP A 177 -11.96 5.07 2.12
N ASN A 178 -12.78 5.06 3.17
CA ASN A 178 -13.66 3.95 3.52
C ASN A 178 -12.94 2.58 3.61
N PHE A 179 -11.63 2.56 3.86
CA PHE A 179 -10.93 1.31 4.14
C PHE A 179 -11.16 0.95 5.60
N LEU A 180 -11.98 -0.08 5.81
CA LEU A 180 -12.44 -0.50 7.14
C LEU A 180 -11.66 -1.72 7.62
N ALA A 181 -11.48 -1.84 8.94
CA ALA A 181 -11.01 -3.04 9.60
C ALA A 181 -12.05 -4.17 9.49
N SER A 182 -12.02 -4.95 8.40
CA SER A 182 -13.02 -5.96 8.06
C SER A 182 -12.48 -7.01 7.08
N GLY A 183 -13.34 -7.91 6.61
CA GLY A 183 -13.00 -8.89 5.60
C GLY A 183 -13.25 -8.37 4.17
N TYR A 184 -12.27 -8.57 3.30
CA TYR A 184 -12.29 -8.23 1.88
C TYR A 184 -12.12 -9.48 1.04
N TRP A 185 -12.88 -9.58 -0.04
CA TRP A 185 -12.70 -10.65 -1.01
C TRP A 185 -11.39 -10.51 -1.77
N LEU A 186 -10.72 -11.64 -1.99
CA LEU A 186 -9.64 -11.78 -2.97
C LEU A 186 -10.21 -12.41 -4.25
N ASN A 187 -9.48 -12.24 -5.35
CA ASN A 187 -9.88 -12.74 -6.67
C ASN A 187 -9.90 -14.28 -6.77
N GLN A 188 -9.28 -14.97 -5.81
CA GLN A 188 -9.01 -16.41 -5.93
C GLN A 188 -10.16 -17.27 -5.38
N GLU A 189 -10.74 -18.11 -6.25
CA GLU A 189 -11.61 -19.23 -5.85
C GLU A 189 -10.76 -20.35 -5.22
N TYR A 190 -11.33 -21.08 -4.27
CA TYR A 190 -10.66 -22.22 -3.69
C TYR A 190 -10.76 -23.45 -4.57
N ALA A 191 -9.60 -23.96 -5.03
CA ALA A 191 -9.55 -25.03 -6.03
C ALA A 191 -10.15 -26.37 -5.55
N LEU A 192 -10.06 -26.68 -4.24
CA LEU A 192 -10.56 -27.94 -3.68
C LEU A 192 -12.05 -27.90 -3.30
N ASP A 193 -12.65 -26.72 -3.19
CA ASP A 193 -14.07 -26.54 -2.91
C ASP A 193 -14.56 -25.19 -3.48
N THR A 194 -15.20 -25.27 -4.65
CA THR A 194 -15.68 -24.11 -5.43
C THR A 194 -16.83 -23.35 -4.75
N SER A 195 -17.39 -23.86 -3.64
CA SER A 195 -18.33 -23.10 -2.82
C SER A 195 -17.63 -22.02 -1.98
N ARG A 196 -16.28 -22.01 -1.96
CA ARG A 196 -15.46 -21.12 -1.16
C ARG A 196 -14.52 -20.27 -2.00
N ALA A 197 -14.13 -19.14 -1.43
CA ALA A 197 -13.14 -18.24 -1.99
C ALA A 197 -12.25 -17.65 -0.90
N TRP A 198 -11.10 -17.14 -1.32
CA TRP A 198 -10.14 -16.52 -0.43
C TRP A 198 -10.56 -15.10 -0.05
N ALA A 199 -10.30 -14.74 1.20
CA ALA A 199 -10.51 -13.42 1.73
C ALA A 199 -9.38 -13.02 2.66
N PHE A 200 -9.09 -11.73 2.73
CA PHE A 200 -8.17 -11.14 3.68
C PHE A 200 -8.94 -10.29 4.69
N THR A 201 -8.59 -10.40 5.97
CA THR A 201 -9.29 -9.74 7.07
C THR A 201 -8.35 -8.75 7.73
N THR A 202 -8.59 -7.47 7.50
CA THR A 202 -7.69 -6.37 7.90
C THR A 202 -7.76 -6.06 9.41
N ASN A 203 -8.80 -6.52 10.13
CA ASN A 203 -8.82 -6.37 11.59
C ASN A 203 -7.82 -7.30 12.30
N SER A 204 -7.43 -8.42 11.68
CA SER A 204 -6.52 -9.42 12.25
C SER A 204 -5.24 -9.65 11.44
N GLY A 205 -5.16 -9.12 10.21
CA GLY A 205 -4.12 -9.46 9.26
C GLY A 205 -4.20 -10.94 8.86
N ALA A 206 -5.41 -11.48 8.71
CA ALA A 206 -5.59 -12.91 8.49
C ALA A 206 -6.17 -13.21 7.10
N GLN A 207 -5.59 -14.20 6.42
CA GLN A 207 -6.11 -14.74 5.18
C GLN A 207 -6.83 -16.07 5.43
N SER A 208 -8.01 -16.24 4.85
CA SER A 208 -8.83 -17.43 5.10
C SER A 208 -9.79 -17.74 3.96
N LEU A 209 -10.32 -18.96 3.99
CA LEU A 209 -11.33 -19.45 3.07
C LEU A 209 -12.73 -19.22 3.62
N LEU A 210 -13.59 -18.54 2.87
CA LEU A 210 -14.96 -18.24 3.25
C LEU A 210 -15.96 -18.78 2.22
N ASN A 211 -17.18 -19.06 2.64
CA ASN A 211 -18.25 -19.43 1.70
C ASN A 211 -18.62 -18.21 0.82
N LYS A 212 -18.73 -18.42 -0.49
CA LYS A 212 -18.95 -17.36 -1.48
C LYS A 212 -20.25 -16.58 -1.30
N GLU A 213 -21.26 -17.16 -0.63
CA GLU A 213 -22.53 -16.51 -0.31
C GLU A 213 -22.42 -15.48 0.81
N GLN A 214 -21.32 -15.48 1.58
CA GLN A 214 -21.10 -14.50 2.62
C GLN A 214 -20.87 -13.11 2.03
N TYR A 215 -21.22 -12.08 2.80
CA TYR A 215 -21.01 -10.69 2.39
C TYR A 215 -19.70 -10.17 2.96
N ARG A 216 -18.81 -9.70 2.09
CA ARG A 216 -17.53 -9.06 2.43
C ARG A 216 -17.33 -7.80 1.60
N PHE A 217 -16.43 -6.94 2.03
CA PHE A 217 -16.07 -5.76 1.26
C PHE A 217 -15.28 -6.15 0.01
N ALA A 218 -15.24 -5.25 -0.96
CA ALA A 218 -14.51 -5.40 -2.19
C ALA A 218 -13.77 -4.09 -2.48
N ILE A 219 -12.45 -4.18 -2.59
CA ILE A 219 -11.58 -3.12 -3.13
C ILE A 219 -11.13 -3.60 -4.50
N ALA A 220 -10.97 -2.69 -5.46
CA ALA A 220 -10.51 -3.05 -6.80
C ALA A 220 -9.10 -2.52 -7.06
N VAL A 221 -8.37 -3.28 -7.87
CA VAL A 221 -7.04 -2.95 -8.37
C VAL A 221 -6.98 -3.08 -9.88
N HIS A 222 -6.01 -2.40 -10.46
CA HIS A 222 -5.64 -2.45 -11.87
C HIS A 222 -4.13 -2.66 -12.00
N GLU A 223 -3.70 -3.34 -13.06
CA GLU A 223 -2.27 -3.49 -13.37
C GLU A 223 -1.61 -2.17 -13.76
N GLY A 224 -0.41 -1.92 -13.23
CA GLY A 224 0.44 -0.81 -13.62
C GLY A 224 0.00 0.56 -13.13
N ASP A 225 0.81 1.56 -13.49
CA ASP A 225 0.55 2.97 -13.27
C ASP A 225 -0.31 3.56 -14.39
N ILE A 226 -1.62 3.60 -14.18
CA ILE A 226 -2.57 3.98 -15.23
C ILE A 226 -2.92 5.46 -15.24
N ALA A 227 -2.72 6.17 -14.13
CA ALA A 227 -3.25 7.52 -13.96
C ALA A 227 -2.17 8.59 -13.84
N SER A 228 -2.50 9.81 -14.25
CA SER A 228 -1.62 10.96 -14.09
C SER A 228 -1.36 11.26 -12.61
N VAL A 229 -0.18 11.77 -12.33
CA VAL A 229 0.18 12.33 -11.03
C VAL A 229 -0.81 13.43 -10.65
N ASN A 230 -1.28 13.43 -9.39
CA ASN A 230 -2.30 14.38 -8.94
C ASN A 230 -1.78 15.81 -8.77
N THR A 231 -1.68 16.55 -9.88
CA THR A 231 -1.07 17.90 -9.94
C THR A 231 -1.75 18.97 -9.07
N THR A 232 -3.00 18.77 -8.64
CA THR A 232 -3.73 19.77 -7.83
C THR A 232 -3.15 19.97 -6.44
N ARG A 233 -2.45 18.97 -5.87
CA ARG A 233 -1.68 19.15 -4.61
C ARG A 233 -0.25 19.68 -4.83
N PHE A 234 0.33 19.51 -6.03
CA PHE A 234 1.68 19.99 -6.34
C PHE A 234 1.77 21.50 -6.51
N ALA A 235 0.67 22.16 -6.87
CA ALA A 235 0.63 23.62 -7.00
C ALA A 235 0.83 24.35 -5.65
N ASN A 236 0.54 23.69 -4.52
CA ASN A 236 0.72 24.29 -3.19
C ASN A 236 2.10 24.00 -2.56
N THR A 237 2.82 22.97 -3.02
CA THR A 237 4.16 22.61 -2.51
C THR A 237 5.29 23.04 -3.44
N MET A 238 5.02 23.34 -4.72
CA MET A 238 5.99 23.98 -5.61
C MET A 238 6.10 25.49 -5.32
N ARG A 239 6.46 25.86 -4.08
CA ARG A 239 7.37 27.00 -3.95
C ARG A 239 8.68 26.48 -4.48
N VAL A 240 9.05 26.90 -5.69
CA VAL A 240 10.42 26.75 -6.22
C VAL A 240 11.36 26.98 -5.03
N PRO A 241 12.17 25.99 -4.59
CA PRO A 241 13.24 26.29 -3.67
C PRO A 241 14.08 27.31 -4.43
N GLU A 242 14.15 28.54 -3.95
CA GLU A 242 15.03 29.54 -4.57
C GLU A 242 16.43 28.93 -4.56
N THR A 243 16.84 28.42 -5.72
CA THR A 243 18.06 27.67 -5.94
C THR A 243 19.23 28.60 -5.67
N HIS A 244 19.73 28.61 -4.43
CA HIS A 244 21.10 28.99 -4.04
C HIS A 244 21.70 30.30 -4.62
N THR A 245 20.91 31.23 -5.17
CA THR A 245 21.42 32.48 -5.77
C THR A 245 22.07 33.37 -4.70
N SER A 246 21.64 33.24 -3.44
CA SER A 246 22.23 33.93 -2.29
C SER A 246 23.65 33.44 -1.98
N MET A 247 23.98 32.18 -2.29
CA MET A 247 25.31 31.61 -2.03
C MET A 247 26.33 32.08 -3.08
N LEU A 248 25.90 32.26 -4.33
CA LEU A 248 26.72 32.84 -5.39
C LEU A 248 27.02 34.32 -5.17
N PHE A 249 26.05 35.11 -4.67
CA PHE A 249 26.31 36.50 -4.28
C PHE A 249 27.18 36.62 -3.02
N GLY A 250 27.00 35.73 -2.03
CA GLY A 250 27.82 35.70 -0.81
C GLY A 250 29.30 35.37 -1.08
N LEU A 251 29.56 34.40 -1.96
CA LEU A 251 30.92 34.02 -2.34
C LEU A 251 31.62 35.08 -3.21
N ALA A 252 30.88 35.78 -4.07
CA ALA A 252 31.43 36.90 -4.86
C ALA A 252 31.86 38.09 -3.98
N LEU A 253 31.10 38.41 -2.93
CA LEU A 253 31.45 39.46 -1.97
C LEU A 253 32.64 39.08 -1.07
N ALA A 254 32.71 37.83 -0.63
CA ALA A 254 33.85 37.33 0.16
C ALA A 254 35.17 37.31 -0.64
N GLY A 255 35.10 36.99 -1.94
CA GLY A 255 36.25 37.03 -2.85
C GLY A 255 36.83 38.44 -3.06
N LEU A 256 35.96 39.47 -3.11
CA LEU A 256 36.39 40.87 -3.23
C LEU A 256 37.03 41.42 -1.94
N MET A 257 36.52 41.03 -0.76
CA MET A 257 37.11 41.45 0.52
C MET A 257 38.49 40.84 0.77
N LEU A 258 38.71 39.58 0.37
CA LEU A 258 40.01 38.92 0.51
C LEU A 258 41.06 39.44 -0.49
N ARG A 259 40.64 39.99 -1.64
CA ARG A 259 41.55 40.61 -2.62
C ARG A 259 42.01 42.02 -2.20
N GLY A 260 41.18 42.75 -1.46
CA GLY A 260 41.53 44.10 -0.95
C GLY A 260 42.58 44.11 0.17
N GLN A 261 42.67 43.05 0.98
CA GLN A 261 43.65 42.97 2.07
C GLN A 261 45.06 42.54 1.61
N ARG A 262 45.20 42.08 0.37
CA ARG A 262 46.49 41.63 -0.19
C ARG A 262 47.29 42.73 -0.92
N GLN A 263 46.72 43.93 -1.08
CA GLN A 263 47.38 45.09 -1.70
C GLN A 263 47.80 46.18 -0.70
N ARG A 264 47.68 45.94 0.61
CA ARG A 264 48.12 46.87 1.68
C ARG A 264 49.20 46.30 2.60
N ARG A 265 50.04 45.41 2.08
CA ARG A 265 51.29 44.99 2.73
C ARG A 265 52.43 45.04 1.73
#